data_AF-A0A2D5ZQR4-F1
#
_entry.id   AF-A0A2D5ZQR4-F1
#
_cell.length_a   1.000
_cell.length_b   1.000
_cell.length_c   1.000
_cell.angle_alpha   90.00
_cell.angle_beta   90.00
_cell.angle_gamma   90.00
#
_symmetry.space_group_name_H-M   'P 1'
#
loop_
_entity.id
_entity.type
_entity.pdbx_description
1 polymer ?
#
loop_
_entity_poly.entity_id
_entity_poly.type
_entity_poly.pdbx_seq_one_letter_code
_entity_poly.pdbx_strand_id
1 'polypeptide(L)'
;MIELPPPEWSGLLPALYAEVHYRHGRLPSLLYRPFPEVVIDVPIRLEPGWEGDRLPVLLLIKDAHRYPVTIESIKIDLRAPRGRRFGTMIPLEWACREPMQHKIFYVDLGPLARRGELAVAGEVRLREDGGRRRSRRVRIRGDSYGRWPTMLATRAAADPYPSKPGWVGGDLHHHTAYTADQVEFGAPLEVSAVFAAAAGCGWAATTDHSYDLDDDPADFLRNRPDLPKWRSLREEARRLNAAGAGAWLLPGEEVSCGGVDGHNLHLLVLGHESFLPGVGDGGERWFHNAATFPLTEVLRRIESGPGIAYAAHPFEPMGRLNRFAFNRSTWSDEDVRARGLHGLQLWNRANPDALRIGLERWKTFLARGLRRPIAAGNDAHGSFALGRSIALPFLSLSWGKEQIYANARTLLRIRESLGDGSLLDALAAGRSSVTNGPFLSLEALQADAIFESGDRIAPDRPATIRARGRSTAEFGRPSSLVVHLGMEGRGERVAAAATGDGCGEIRAEFLLEPIPARGWIRAELRCGNPEGSCERGLALANPIYF
;
A
#
# COMPACT_ATOMS: atom_id res chain seq x y z
N MET A 1 3.82 43.28 -22.08
CA MET A 1 3.21 42.08 -22.68
C MET A 1 4.31 41.05 -22.81
N ILE A 2 4.33 40.07 -21.91
CA ILE A 2 5.24 38.93 -21.97
C ILE A 2 4.33 37.75 -22.27
N GLU A 3 4.48 37.18 -23.46
CA GLU A 3 3.74 35.99 -23.88
C GLU A 3 4.16 34.81 -23.01
N LEU A 4 3.19 34.23 -22.32
CA LEU A 4 3.36 32.95 -21.64
C LEU A 4 3.32 31.83 -22.69
N PRO A 5 4.20 30.82 -22.60
CA PRO A 5 4.17 29.66 -23.48
C PRO A 5 2.90 28.81 -23.24
N PRO A 6 2.51 27.96 -24.21
CA PRO A 6 1.27 27.20 -24.16
C PRO A 6 1.29 26.12 -23.07
N PRO A 7 0.11 25.64 -22.64
CA PRO A 7 -0.03 24.80 -21.46
C PRO A 7 0.36 23.33 -21.74
N GLU A 8 1.60 22.97 -21.48
CA GLU A 8 1.94 21.57 -21.16
C GLU A 8 1.71 21.34 -19.65
N TRP A 9 0.44 21.16 -19.27
CA TRP A 9 0.05 20.79 -17.91
C TRP A 9 -0.53 19.38 -17.93
N SER A 10 0.35 18.40 -17.81
CA SER A 10 -0.03 17.07 -17.31
C SER A 10 0.92 16.72 -16.19
N GLY A 11 0.37 16.67 -14.98
CA GLY A 11 1.10 16.34 -13.75
C GLY A 11 0.93 17.40 -12.67
N LEU A 12 0.94 16.93 -11.43
CA LEU A 12 1.19 17.66 -10.19
C LEU A 12 -0.01 18.01 -9.30
N LEU A 13 -0.70 16.97 -8.84
CA LEU A 13 -1.11 16.75 -7.44
C LEU A 13 -0.99 15.23 -7.18
N PRO A 14 -0.60 14.73 -6.00
CA PRO A 14 -0.87 13.33 -5.69
C PRO A 14 -2.37 13.08 -5.82
N ALA A 15 -2.71 11.83 -6.08
CA ALA A 15 -4.08 11.36 -6.16
C ALA A 15 -4.74 11.42 -4.76
N LEU A 16 -5.23 12.62 -4.40
CA LEU A 16 -5.96 12.92 -3.16
C LEU A 16 -7.38 12.34 -3.26
N TYR A 17 -7.96 11.74 -2.22
CA TYR A 17 -9.34 11.24 -2.26
C TYR A 17 -10.36 12.35 -2.59
N ALA A 18 -11.43 12.00 -3.29
CA ALA A 18 -12.47 12.92 -3.72
C ALA A 18 -13.51 13.26 -2.63
N GLU A 19 -13.24 14.20 -1.72
CA GLU A 19 -14.30 14.68 -0.83
C GLU A 19 -15.31 15.55 -1.60
N VAL A 20 -16.51 15.00 -1.87
CA VAL A 20 -17.57 15.70 -2.62
C VAL A 20 -18.48 16.54 -1.73
N HIS A 21 -18.14 16.73 -0.46
CA HIS A 21 -18.94 17.51 0.48
C HIS A 21 -18.26 18.77 0.96
N TYR A 22 -16.95 18.93 0.73
CA TYR A 22 -16.22 20.11 1.14
C TYR A 22 -16.46 21.32 0.20
N ARG A 23 -16.67 22.49 0.81
CA ARG A 23 -16.76 23.79 0.15
C ARG A 23 -15.89 24.78 0.91
N HIS A 24 -14.98 25.47 0.22
CA HIS A 24 -14.18 26.51 0.85
C HIS A 24 -14.97 27.82 0.97
N GLY A 25 -15.54 28.08 2.15
CA GLY A 25 -16.32 29.29 2.42
C GLY A 25 -17.51 29.44 1.45
N ARG A 26 -17.51 30.52 0.64
CA ARG A 26 -18.55 30.79 -0.36
C ARG A 26 -18.18 30.34 -1.79
N LEU A 27 -17.00 29.74 -1.98
CA LEU A 27 -16.57 29.34 -3.32
C LEU A 27 -17.39 28.13 -3.79
N PRO A 28 -17.95 28.17 -5.02
CA PRO A 28 -18.64 27.03 -5.59
C PRO A 28 -17.65 25.89 -5.86
N SER A 29 -17.97 24.69 -5.40
CA SER A 29 -17.27 23.46 -5.77
C SER A 29 -18.10 22.71 -6.81
N LEU A 30 -17.53 22.45 -7.99
CA LEU A 30 -18.16 21.62 -9.03
C LEU A 30 -18.22 20.14 -8.62
N LEU A 31 -17.45 19.77 -7.61
CA LEU A 31 -17.45 18.44 -7.01
C LEU A 31 -18.57 18.27 -6.00
N TYR A 32 -19.13 19.35 -5.47
CA TYR A 32 -20.12 19.26 -4.39
C TYR A 32 -21.38 18.50 -4.79
N ARG A 33 -21.81 17.53 -3.97
CA ARG A 33 -23.09 16.81 -4.14
C ARG A 33 -23.86 16.73 -2.82
N PRO A 34 -25.15 17.13 -2.76
CA PRO A 34 -25.95 16.96 -1.56
C PRO A 34 -26.51 15.53 -1.47
N PHE A 35 -25.65 14.52 -1.44
CA PHE A 35 -26.00 13.11 -1.57
C PHE A 35 -24.88 12.23 -0.99
N PRO A 36 -25.16 11.12 -0.26
CA PRO A 36 -24.09 10.35 0.36
C PRO A 36 -23.19 9.71 -0.70
N GLU A 37 -21.92 9.50 -0.36
CA GLU A 37 -21.03 8.76 -1.23
C GLU A 37 -21.41 7.28 -1.14
N VAL A 38 -21.66 6.66 -2.31
CA VAL A 38 -21.98 5.24 -2.43
C VAL A 38 -20.94 4.64 -3.34
N VAL A 39 -20.14 3.72 -2.82
CA VAL A 39 -19.01 3.11 -3.53
C VAL A 39 -19.14 1.60 -3.49
N ILE A 40 -18.98 0.99 -4.67
CA ILE A 40 -18.78 -0.45 -4.81
C ILE A 40 -17.33 -0.68 -5.19
N ASP A 41 -16.70 -1.66 -4.54
CA ASP A 41 -15.35 -2.08 -4.89
C ASP A 41 -15.13 -3.58 -4.67
N VAL A 42 -14.03 -4.10 -5.20
CA VAL A 42 -13.58 -5.49 -5.10
C VAL A 42 -12.06 -5.55 -4.96
N PRO A 43 -11.48 -6.60 -4.37
CA PRO A 43 -10.02 -6.72 -4.36
C PRO A 43 -9.48 -6.87 -5.79
N ILE A 44 -8.27 -6.38 -6.05
CA ILE A 44 -7.62 -6.51 -7.38
C ILE A 44 -7.43 -7.98 -7.80
N ARG A 45 -7.33 -8.88 -6.82
CA ARG A 45 -7.07 -10.31 -6.99
C ARG A 45 -7.80 -11.11 -5.92
N LEU A 46 -8.19 -12.34 -6.26
CA LEU A 46 -8.74 -13.34 -5.36
C LEU A 46 -7.81 -14.56 -5.31
N GLU A 47 -7.26 -14.85 -4.14
CA GLU A 47 -6.41 -15.98 -3.82
C GLU A 47 -7.21 -17.29 -3.97
N PRO A 48 -6.66 -18.35 -4.59
CA PRO A 48 -7.39 -19.59 -4.81
C PRO A 48 -7.84 -20.23 -3.49
N GLY A 49 -9.10 -20.65 -3.41
CA GLY A 49 -9.68 -21.26 -2.21
C GLY A 49 -10.04 -20.28 -1.10
N TRP A 50 -9.75 -18.99 -1.25
CA TRP A 50 -10.12 -17.97 -0.26
C TRP A 50 -11.65 -17.96 -0.07
N GLU A 51 -12.09 -18.14 1.18
CA GLU A 51 -13.51 -18.24 1.56
C GLU A 51 -14.34 -19.17 0.65
N GLY A 52 -13.77 -20.28 0.20
CA GLY A 52 -14.47 -21.22 -0.69
C GLY A 52 -14.74 -20.63 -2.08
N ASP A 53 -13.79 -19.88 -2.63
CA ASP A 53 -13.87 -19.22 -3.95
C ASP A 53 -15.00 -18.19 -4.06
N ARG A 54 -15.30 -17.50 -2.95
CA ARG A 54 -16.27 -16.39 -2.91
C ARG A 54 -15.54 -15.05 -3.05
N LEU A 55 -15.98 -14.23 -3.99
CA LEU A 55 -15.44 -12.88 -4.18
C LEU A 55 -16.08 -11.93 -3.15
N PRO A 56 -15.29 -11.24 -2.30
CA PRO A 56 -15.83 -10.20 -1.45
C PRO A 56 -16.08 -8.93 -2.28
N VAL A 57 -17.31 -8.41 -2.19
CA VAL A 57 -17.74 -7.18 -2.87
C VAL A 57 -18.14 -6.17 -1.80
N LEU A 58 -17.45 -5.03 -1.78
CA LEU A 58 -17.72 -3.93 -0.87
C LEU A 58 -18.93 -3.13 -1.36
N LEU A 59 -19.83 -2.79 -0.44
CA LEU A 59 -20.71 -1.62 -0.55
C LEU A 59 -20.39 -0.69 0.62
N LEU A 60 -19.83 0.47 0.29
CA LEU A 60 -19.51 1.54 1.25
C LEU A 60 -20.49 2.70 1.07
N ILE A 61 -21.03 3.16 2.19
CA ILE A 61 -21.89 4.35 2.28
C ILE A 61 -21.21 5.35 3.23
N LYS A 62 -20.86 6.52 2.72
CA LYS A 62 -20.25 7.60 3.48
C LYS A 62 -21.14 8.85 3.47
N ASP A 63 -21.09 9.61 4.55
CA ASP A 63 -21.85 10.84 4.79
C ASP A 63 -23.38 10.65 4.89
N ALA A 64 -23.84 9.45 5.24
CA ALA A 64 -25.27 9.16 5.41
C ALA A 64 -25.87 9.85 6.65
N HIS A 65 -25.06 10.26 7.63
CA HIS A 65 -25.48 11.14 8.72
C HIS A 65 -25.96 12.52 8.25
N ARG A 66 -25.39 13.04 7.15
CA ARG A 66 -25.80 14.31 6.52
C ARG A 66 -26.88 14.09 5.47
N TYR A 67 -26.79 12.98 4.74
CA TYR A 67 -27.71 12.63 3.67
C TYR A 67 -28.30 11.23 3.86
N PRO A 68 -29.27 11.07 4.79
CA PRO A 68 -29.88 9.78 5.09
C PRO A 68 -30.47 9.07 3.87
N VAL A 69 -30.12 7.79 3.72
CA VAL A 69 -30.64 6.91 2.67
C VAL A 69 -31.01 5.54 3.22
N THR A 70 -31.96 4.88 2.58
CA THR A 70 -32.25 3.46 2.80
C THR A 70 -31.86 2.68 1.56
N ILE A 71 -30.95 1.72 1.69
CA ILE A 71 -30.54 0.83 0.59
C ILE A 71 -31.60 -0.27 0.47
N GLU A 72 -32.35 -0.26 -0.63
CA GLU A 72 -33.41 -1.23 -0.91
C GLU A 72 -32.80 -2.57 -1.36
N SER A 73 -31.82 -2.51 -2.27
CA SER A 73 -31.16 -3.70 -2.81
C SER A 73 -29.83 -3.39 -3.48
N ILE A 74 -28.95 -4.39 -3.59
CA ILE A 74 -27.78 -4.36 -4.46
C ILE A 74 -27.86 -5.49 -5.49
N LYS A 75 -27.58 -5.17 -6.75
CA LYS A 75 -27.35 -6.13 -7.82
C LYS A 75 -25.86 -6.23 -8.09
N ILE A 76 -25.33 -7.44 -8.16
CA ILE A 76 -23.93 -7.70 -8.52
C ILE A 76 -23.91 -8.58 -9.76
N ASP A 77 -23.34 -8.07 -10.85
CA ASP A 77 -23.15 -8.78 -12.11
C ASP A 77 -21.66 -9.09 -12.33
N LEU A 78 -21.32 -10.37 -12.47
CA LEU A 78 -19.99 -10.86 -12.80
C LEU A 78 -19.92 -11.25 -14.28
N ARG A 79 -18.82 -10.92 -14.95
CA ARG A 79 -18.57 -11.28 -16.35
C ARG A 79 -17.17 -11.85 -16.51
N ALA A 80 -17.09 -13.07 -17.05
CA ALA A 80 -15.84 -13.67 -17.49
C ALA A 80 -15.54 -13.32 -18.95
N PRO A 81 -14.27 -13.44 -19.43
CA PRO A 81 -13.86 -12.99 -20.76
C PRO A 81 -14.55 -13.77 -21.88
N ARG A 82 -14.92 -15.04 -21.62
CA ARG A 82 -15.65 -15.92 -22.57
C ARG A 82 -17.17 -15.72 -22.53
N GLY A 83 -17.65 -14.55 -22.10
CA GLY A 83 -19.06 -14.16 -22.16
C GLY A 83 -19.99 -14.81 -21.14
N ARG A 84 -19.49 -15.68 -20.25
CA ARG A 84 -20.30 -16.21 -19.13
C ARG A 84 -20.59 -15.07 -18.15
N ARG A 85 -21.87 -14.95 -17.79
CA ARG A 85 -22.37 -13.91 -16.89
C ARG A 85 -23.13 -14.57 -15.74
N PHE A 86 -22.92 -14.04 -14.54
CA PHE A 86 -23.68 -14.38 -13.35
C PHE A 86 -24.18 -13.08 -12.75
N GLY A 87 -25.42 -13.05 -12.29
CA GLY A 87 -26.00 -11.88 -11.66
C GLY A 87 -26.79 -12.30 -10.44
N THR A 88 -26.52 -11.66 -9.31
CA THR A 88 -27.30 -11.84 -8.09
C THR A 88 -27.92 -10.51 -7.67
N MET A 89 -29.11 -10.57 -7.07
CA MET A 89 -29.79 -9.43 -6.48
C MET A 89 -30.04 -9.73 -5.01
N ILE A 90 -29.56 -8.85 -4.14
CA ILE A 90 -29.62 -9.01 -2.69
C ILE A 90 -30.53 -7.90 -2.15
N PRO A 91 -31.72 -8.24 -1.63
CA PRO A 91 -32.56 -7.28 -0.91
C PRO A 91 -31.93 -6.97 0.45
N LEU A 92 -32.02 -5.70 0.89
CA LEU A 92 -31.34 -5.24 2.10
C LEU A 92 -32.24 -4.50 3.09
N GLU A 93 -33.07 -3.57 2.61
CA GLU A 93 -33.81 -2.62 3.46
C GLU A 93 -32.92 -2.05 4.59
N TRP A 94 -31.73 -1.57 4.21
CA TRP A 94 -30.69 -1.13 5.14
C TRP A 94 -30.69 0.39 5.29
N ALA A 95 -31.12 0.88 6.45
CA ALA A 95 -31.07 2.31 6.78
C ALA A 95 -29.64 2.74 7.10
N CYS A 96 -29.12 3.70 6.33
CA CYS A 96 -27.79 4.27 6.52
C CYS A 96 -27.92 5.68 7.11
N ARG A 97 -27.26 5.92 8.24
CA ARG A 97 -27.36 7.15 9.05
C ARG A 97 -26.05 7.58 9.69
N GLU A 98 -24.98 6.79 9.56
CA GLU A 98 -23.71 7.10 10.21
C GLU A 98 -22.75 7.82 9.25
N PRO A 99 -21.62 8.38 9.74
CA PRO A 99 -20.57 8.96 8.91
C PRO A 99 -20.00 8.00 7.87
N MET A 100 -19.79 6.74 8.24
CA MET A 100 -19.33 5.70 7.35
C MET A 100 -19.94 4.36 7.77
N GLN A 101 -20.50 3.62 6.81
CA GLN A 101 -21.01 2.27 7.03
C GLN A 101 -20.72 1.40 5.81
N HIS A 102 -20.46 0.13 6.03
CA HIS A 102 -20.18 -0.81 4.95
C HIS A 102 -20.88 -2.16 5.13
N LYS A 103 -20.98 -2.89 4.02
CA LYS A 103 -21.27 -4.33 3.99
C LYS A 103 -20.33 -5.00 2.98
N ILE A 104 -19.86 -6.19 3.32
CA ILE A 104 -19.12 -7.06 2.41
C ILE A 104 -20.05 -8.20 1.98
N PHE A 105 -20.26 -8.32 0.68
CA PHE A 105 -21.04 -9.41 0.08
C PHE A 105 -20.10 -10.46 -0.47
N TYR A 106 -20.22 -11.70 0.02
CA TYR A 106 -19.44 -12.84 -0.45
C TYR A 106 -20.18 -13.51 -1.60
N VAL A 107 -19.79 -13.17 -2.83
CA VAL A 107 -20.44 -13.66 -4.05
C VAL A 107 -19.75 -14.93 -4.51
N ASP A 108 -20.49 -16.04 -4.51
CA ASP A 108 -20.02 -17.31 -5.06
C ASP A 108 -19.71 -17.16 -6.56
N LEU A 109 -18.46 -17.44 -6.94
CA LEU A 109 -18.04 -17.42 -8.33
C LEU A 109 -18.62 -18.61 -9.11
N GLY A 110 -18.98 -19.71 -8.44
CA GLY A 110 -19.58 -20.90 -9.02
C GLY A 110 -18.84 -21.36 -10.29
N PRO A 111 -19.53 -21.60 -11.41
CA PRO A 111 -18.88 -21.98 -12.67
C PRO A 111 -17.96 -20.90 -13.29
N LEU A 112 -18.03 -19.65 -12.82
CA LEU A 112 -17.12 -18.57 -13.20
C LEU A 112 -15.78 -18.65 -12.46
N ALA A 113 -15.64 -19.48 -11.42
CA ALA A 113 -14.39 -19.75 -10.72
C ALA A 113 -13.26 -20.32 -11.62
N ARG A 114 -13.49 -20.44 -12.94
CA ARG A 114 -12.40 -20.64 -13.90
C ARG A 114 -11.50 -19.40 -13.91
N ARG A 115 -10.47 -19.47 -13.08
CA ARG A 115 -9.18 -18.76 -13.07
C ARG A 115 -8.99 -17.80 -14.25
N GLY A 116 -8.91 -16.50 -13.99
CA GLY A 116 -8.75 -15.45 -14.99
C GLY A 116 -9.30 -14.10 -14.55
N GLU A 117 -9.31 -13.15 -15.49
CA GLU A 117 -9.87 -11.80 -15.27
C GLU A 117 -11.39 -11.84 -15.21
N LEU A 118 -11.96 -11.12 -14.25
CA LEU A 118 -13.40 -10.97 -14.04
C LEU A 118 -13.72 -9.49 -14.03
N ALA A 119 -14.80 -9.13 -14.73
CA ALA A 119 -15.37 -7.79 -14.66
C ALA A 119 -16.60 -7.81 -13.75
N VAL A 120 -16.64 -6.91 -12.77
CA VAL A 120 -17.66 -6.83 -11.73
C VAL A 120 -18.44 -5.52 -11.90
N ALA A 121 -19.75 -5.61 -12.06
CA ALA A 121 -20.65 -4.46 -12.07
C ALA A 121 -21.55 -4.52 -10.83
N GLY A 122 -21.65 -3.42 -10.11
CA GLY A 122 -22.64 -3.26 -9.04
C GLY A 122 -23.69 -2.21 -9.40
N GLU A 123 -24.95 -2.51 -9.13
CA GLU A 123 -26.07 -1.55 -9.21
C GLU A 123 -26.78 -1.49 -7.86
N VAL A 124 -26.78 -0.34 -7.20
CA VAL A 124 -27.45 -0.10 -5.92
C VAL A 124 -28.76 0.61 -6.17
N ARG A 125 -29.85 0.11 -5.58
CA ARG A 125 -31.14 0.78 -5.51
C ARG A 125 -31.35 1.29 -4.10
N LEU A 126 -31.66 2.57 -3.98
CA LEU A 126 -31.86 3.20 -2.69
C LEU A 126 -32.98 4.23 -2.73
N ARG A 127 -33.46 4.58 -1.54
CA ARG A 127 -34.41 5.65 -1.29
C ARG A 127 -33.74 6.74 -0.47
N GLU A 128 -33.77 7.98 -0.96
CA GLU A 128 -33.43 9.16 -0.17
C GLU A 128 -34.52 9.41 0.86
N ASP A 129 -34.12 9.51 2.13
CA ASP A 129 -35.04 9.80 3.23
C ASP A 129 -35.23 11.32 3.29
N GLY A 130 -36.07 11.81 2.38
CA GLY A 130 -36.39 13.24 2.26
C GLY A 130 -37.19 13.70 3.47
N GLY A 131 -36.58 14.45 4.39
CA GLY A 131 -37.28 15.00 5.55
C GLY A 131 -38.62 15.68 5.21
N ARG A 132 -38.59 16.92 4.70
CA ARG A 132 -39.80 17.66 4.23
C ARG A 132 -40.08 17.52 2.72
N ARG A 133 -39.25 16.79 1.98
CA ARG A 133 -39.37 16.58 0.52
C ARG A 133 -39.85 15.15 0.26
N ARG A 134 -40.55 14.91 -0.86
CA ARG A 134 -40.92 13.55 -1.27
C ARG A 134 -39.67 12.68 -1.36
N SER A 135 -39.71 11.49 -0.75
CA SER A 135 -38.69 10.46 -0.88
C SER A 135 -38.45 10.14 -2.36
N ARG A 136 -37.18 10.07 -2.77
CA ARG A 136 -36.79 9.78 -4.16
C ARG A 136 -36.10 8.43 -4.22
N ARG A 137 -36.45 7.59 -5.20
CA ARG A 137 -35.69 6.38 -5.50
C ARG A 137 -34.57 6.71 -6.49
N VAL A 138 -33.36 6.25 -6.19
CA VAL A 138 -32.14 6.48 -6.96
C VAL A 138 -31.50 5.14 -7.31
N ARG A 139 -30.85 5.09 -8.47
CA ARG A 139 -30.08 3.94 -8.94
C ARG A 139 -28.66 4.40 -9.20
N ILE A 140 -27.70 3.70 -8.60
CA ILE A 140 -26.27 3.99 -8.69
C ILE A 140 -25.58 2.80 -9.34
N ARG A 141 -24.65 3.05 -10.28
CA ARG A 141 -23.86 2.01 -10.95
C ARG A 141 -22.38 2.26 -10.70
N GLY A 142 -21.71 1.30 -10.06
CA GLY A 142 -20.34 1.46 -9.59
C GLY A 142 -20.26 2.40 -8.38
N ASP A 143 -20.47 3.69 -8.62
CA ASP A 143 -20.37 4.73 -7.60
C ASP A 143 -21.31 5.92 -7.81
N SER A 144 -21.50 6.73 -6.76
CA SER A 144 -22.32 7.94 -6.75
C SER A 144 -21.68 9.13 -7.48
N TYR A 145 -20.43 9.03 -7.95
CA TYR A 145 -19.76 10.09 -8.72
C TYR A 145 -20.19 10.06 -10.19
N GLY A 146 -20.60 8.89 -10.71
CA GLY A 146 -21.36 8.75 -11.96
C GLY A 146 -20.59 9.09 -13.24
N ARG A 147 -19.26 9.23 -13.16
CA ARG A 147 -18.37 9.53 -14.30
C ARG A 147 -17.33 8.43 -14.56
N TRP A 148 -17.38 7.33 -13.83
CA TRP A 148 -16.30 6.35 -13.76
C TRP A 148 -16.70 5.00 -14.35
N PRO A 149 -15.71 4.09 -14.57
CA PRO A 149 -16.00 2.76 -15.06
C PRO A 149 -17.02 2.06 -14.16
N THR A 150 -18.16 1.68 -14.75
CA THR A 150 -19.20 0.92 -14.05
C THR A 150 -18.86 -0.57 -13.89
N MET A 151 -17.68 -0.97 -14.42
CA MET A 151 -17.15 -2.32 -14.35
C MET A 151 -15.76 -2.26 -13.70
N LEU A 152 -15.61 -2.93 -12.56
CA LEU A 152 -14.36 -3.10 -11.84
C LEU A 152 -13.65 -4.36 -12.35
N ALA A 153 -12.33 -4.34 -12.41
CA ALA A 153 -11.54 -5.49 -12.82
C ALA A 153 -10.95 -6.18 -11.59
N THR A 154 -11.20 -7.47 -11.45
CA THR A 154 -10.54 -8.33 -10.47
C THR A 154 -10.03 -9.60 -11.17
N ARG A 155 -9.11 -10.32 -10.55
CA ARG A 155 -8.58 -11.58 -11.06
C ARG A 155 -8.86 -12.72 -10.10
N ALA A 156 -9.64 -13.70 -10.54
CA ALA A 156 -9.68 -14.99 -9.86
C ALA A 156 -8.37 -15.72 -10.17
N ALA A 157 -7.47 -15.82 -9.20
CA ALA A 157 -6.15 -16.35 -9.45
C ALA A 157 -6.20 -17.84 -9.77
N ALA A 158 -5.26 -18.28 -10.62
CA ALA A 158 -5.01 -19.69 -10.80
C ALA A 158 -4.22 -20.23 -9.63
N ASP A 159 -3.01 -19.75 -9.51
CA ASP A 159 -2.07 -20.28 -8.55
C ASP A 159 -2.04 -19.39 -7.32
N PRO A 160 -1.72 -19.96 -6.15
CA PRO A 160 -1.44 -19.16 -4.97
C PRO A 160 -0.42 -18.09 -5.26
N TYR A 161 -0.46 -17.00 -4.50
CA TYR A 161 0.56 -15.97 -4.65
C TYR A 161 1.96 -16.58 -4.42
N PRO A 162 2.95 -16.36 -5.30
CA PRO A 162 4.26 -16.98 -5.18
C PRO A 162 4.87 -16.76 -3.79
N SER A 163 5.21 -17.84 -3.10
CA SER A 163 5.89 -17.81 -1.79
C SER A 163 6.58 -19.14 -1.46
N LYS A 164 7.18 -19.25 -0.27
CA LYS A 164 7.65 -20.49 0.37
C LYS A 164 7.22 -20.51 1.85
N PRO A 165 7.20 -21.68 2.52
CA PRO A 165 6.84 -21.76 3.94
C PRO A 165 7.62 -20.76 4.81
N GLY A 166 6.90 -20.10 5.71
CA GLY A 166 7.47 -19.08 6.59
C GLY A 166 7.76 -17.73 5.93
N TRP A 167 7.32 -17.51 4.69
CA TRP A 167 7.30 -16.20 4.05
C TRP A 167 5.87 -15.71 3.88
N VAL A 168 5.61 -14.49 4.32
CA VAL A 168 4.27 -13.88 4.32
C VAL A 168 4.33 -12.51 3.65
N GLY A 169 3.57 -12.35 2.56
CA GLY A 169 3.43 -11.07 1.86
C GLY A 169 2.47 -10.13 2.58
N GLY A 170 2.74 -8.83 2.49
CA GLY A 170 1.85 -7.79 3.00
C GLY A 170 2.13 -6.42 2.42
N ASP A 171 1.28 -5.47 2.81
CA ASP A 171 1.33 -4.06 2.39
C ASP A 171 1.85 -3.20 3.54
N LEU A 172 2.98 -2.50 3.35
CA LEU A 172 3.59 -1.67 4.39
C LEU A 172 2.86 -0.33 4.61
N HIS A 173 2.11 0.15 3.62
CA HIS A 173 1.62 1.52 3.61
C HIS A 173 0.20 1.57 3.04
N HIS A 174 -0.80 1.77 3.90
CA HIS A 174 -2.17 2.05 3.48
C HIS A 174 -2.93 2.88 4.53
N HIS A 175 -3.93 3.60 4.04
CA HIS A 175 -4.79 4.47 4.82
C HIS A 175 -6.18 3.84 5.00
N THR A 176 -6.74 4.05 6.19
CA THR A 176 -8.01 3.48 6.62
C THR A 176 -9.02 4.61 6.86
N ALA A 177 -10.21 4.25 7.34
CA ALA A 177 -11.25 5.22 7.69
C ALA A 177 -10.83 6.21 8.81
N TYR A 178 -9.66 6.00 9.43
CA TYR A 178 -9.10 6.90 10.43
C TYR A 178 -8.32 8.08 9.81
N THR A 179 -7.83 7.96 8.58
CA THR A 179 -7.48 9.09 7.69
C THR A 179 -8.78 9.69 7.17
N ALA A 180 -9.08 10.95 7.50
CA ALA A 180 -10.34 11.58 7.16
C ALA A 180 -10.23 13.11 7.26
N ASP A 181 -9.61 13.73 6.26
CA ASP A 181 -9.44 15.19 6.15
C ASP A 181 -10.18 15.77 4.93
N GLN A 182 -9.94 17.03 4.52
CA GLN A 182 -10.64 17.65 3.38
C GLN A 182 -10.27 17.06 2.00
N VAL A 183 -9.31 16.15 1.99
CA VAL A 183 -8.46 15.81 0.87
C VAL A 183 -8.25 14.29 0.76
N GLU A 184 -8.23 13.56 1.86
CA GLU A 184 -7.89 12.14 1.94
C GLU A 184 -8.82 11.37 2.88
N PHE A 185 -9.29 10.20 2.42
CA PHE A 185 -10.12 9.27 3.20
C PHE A 185 -9.74 7.84 2.86
N GLY A 186 -9.58 6.98 3.86
CA GLY A 186 -9.33 5.55 3.63
C GLY A 186 -10.57 4.65 3.77
N ALA A 187 -10.34 3.35 3.66
CA ALA A 187 -11.38 2.32 3.77
C ALA A 187 -11.58 1.82 5.21
N PRO A 188 -12.76 1.29 5.57
CA PRO A 188 -12.97 0.65 6.86
C PRO A 188 -11.95 -0.46 7.13
N LEU A 189 -11.48 -0.56 8.37
CA LEU A 189 -10.36 -1.42 8.74
C LEU A 189 -10.63 -2.91 8.49
N GLU A 190 -11.86 -3.37 8.74
CA GLU A 190 -12.31 -4.73 8.41
C GLU A 190 -12.19 -5.02 6.90
N VAL A 191 -12.54 -4.05 6.05
CA VAL A 191 -12.46 -4.20 4.59
C VAL A 191 -11.00 -4.34 4.17
N SER A 192 -10.10 -3.53 4.74
CA SER A 192 -8.65 -3.62 4.48
C SER A 192 -8.08 -5.00 4.85
N ALA A 193 -8.50 -5.58 5.99
CA ALA A 193 -8.08 -6.92 6.38
C ALA A 193 -8.60 -8.01 5.42
N VAL A 194 -9.89 -7.97 5.09
CA VAL A 194 -10.54 -8.93 4.19
C VAL A 194 -9.96 -8.86 2.79
N PHE A 195 -9.79 -7.65 2.24
CA PHE A 195 -9.35 -7.46 0.86
C PHE A 195 -7.85 -7.76 0.70
N ALA A 196 -7.03 -7.49 1.71
CA ALA A 196 -5.64 -7.94 1.73
C ALA A 196 -5.55 -9.47 1.71
N ALA A 197 -6.30 -10.16 2.59
CA ALA A 197 -6.35 -11.61 2.62
C ALA A 197 -6.85 -12.21 1.30
N ALA A 198 -7.93 -11.63 0.75
CA ALA A 198 -8.46 -12.03 -0.54
C ALA A 198 -7.42 -11.85 -1.65
N ALA A 199 -6.58 -10.81 -1.59
CA ALA A 199 -5.50 -10.60 -2.56
C ALA A 199 -4.29 -11.55 -2.34
N GLY A 200 -4.26 -12.35 -1.28
CA GLY A 200 -3.17 -13.26 -0.93
C GLY A 200 -2.09 -12.64 -0.05
N CYS A 201 -2.38 -11.53 0.63
CA CYS A 201 -1.53 -10.99 1.69
C CYS A 201 -1.88 -11.64 3.03
N GLY A 202 -0.89 -11.90 3.86
CA GLY A 202 -1.10 -12.37 5.23
C GLY A 202 -1.07 -11.24 6.27
N TRP A 203 -0.56 -10.05 5.92
CA TRP A 203 -0.55 -8.89 6.80
C TRP A 203 -0.68 -7.58 6.02
N ALA A 204 -1.01 -6.49 6.72
CA ALA A 204 -0.96 -5.12 6.23
C ALA A 204 -0.71 -4.15 7.38
N ALA A 205 0.06 -3.09 7.15
CA ALA A 205 0.30 -2.04 8.15
C ALA A 205 -0.61 -0.85 7.87
N THR A 206 -1.38 -0.42 8.89
CA THR A 206 -2.21 0.78 8.81
C THR A 206 -1.35 1.98 9.14
N THR A 207 -1.30 2.98 8.26
CA THR A 207 -0.42 4.13 8.39
C THR A 207 -1.18 5.42 8.13
N ASP A 208 -2.33 5.55 8.81
CA ASP A 208 -3.12 6.77 8.77
C ASP A 208 -2.30 7.99 9.22
N HIS A 209 -2.57 9.17 8.66
CA HIS A 209 -1.78 10.34 8.99
C HIS A 209 -1.93 10.72 10.45
N SER A 210 -0.82 11.08 11.10
CA SER A 210 -0.84 11.45 12.52
C SER A 210 -1.77 12.63 12.80
N TYR A 211 -1.90 13.59 11.87
CA TYR A 211 -2.79 14.73 12.05
C TYR A 211 -4.28 14.34 12.01
N ASP A 212 -4.65 13.32 11.24
CA ASP A 212 -6.02 12.80 11.28
C ASP A 212 -6.32 12.02 12.57
N LEU A 213 -5.31 11.38 13.14
CA LEU A 213 -5.45 10.48 14.29
C LEU A 213 -5.65 11.21 15.63
N ASP A 214 -5.32 12.50 15.68
CA ASP A 214 -5.60 13.34 16.84
C ASP A 214 -6.94 14.07 16.78
N ASP A 215 -7.72 13.91 15.72
CA ASP A 215 -8.99 14.60 15.54
C ASP A 215 -10.17 14.11 16.40
N ASP A 216 -11.17 14.97 16.49
CA ASP A 216 -12.53 14.59 16.87
C ASP A 216 -13.17 13.70 15.80
N PRO A 217 -13.70 12.51 16.15
CA PRO A 217 -14.37 11.63 15.20
C PRO A 217 -15.57 12.28 14.48
N ALA A 218 -16.15 13.34 15.05
CA ALA A 218 -17.27 14.06 14.45
C ALA A 218 -16.84 15.32 13.66
N ASP A 219 -15.61 15.79 13.84
CA ASP A 219 -15.12 17.03 13.24
C ASP A 219 -13.58 17.00 13.07
N PHE A 220 -13.12 16.67 11.87
CA PHE A 220 -11.71 16.60 11.49
C PHE A 220 -11.00 17.98 11.46
N LEU A 221 -11.70 19.07 11.77
CA LEU A 221 -11.09 20.38 11.96
C LEU A 221 -10.73 20.67 13.42
N ARG A 222 -11.04 19.73 14.32
CA ARG A 222 -10.90 19.90 15.75
C ARG A 222 -10.09 18.75 16.34
N ASN A 223 -8.86 19.04 16.72
CA ASN A 223 -8.03 18.09 17.45
C ASN A 223 -8.59 17.81 18.88
N ARG A 224 -8.33 16.60 19.38
CA ARG A 224 -8.78 16.03 20.65
C ARG A 224 -7.59 15.49 21.44
N PRO A 225 -7.20 16.14 22.56
CA PRO A 225 -6.04 15.72 23.36
C PRO A 225 -6.15 14.31 23.97
N ASP A 226 -7.35 13.74 24.07
CA ASP A 226 -7.61 12.38 24.54
C ASP A 226 -7.46 11.31 23.45
N LEU A 227 -7.16 11.69 22.20
CA LEU A 227 -6.80 10.83 21.07
C LEU A 227 -7.78 9.67 20.79
N PRO A 228 -9.09 9.95 20.64
CA PRO A 228 -10.11 8.92 20.46
C PRO A 228 -9.91 8.09 19.19
N LYS A 229 -9.54 8.71 18.06
CA LYS A 229 -9.29 8.01 16.79
C LYS A 229 -8.10 7.06 16.90
N TRP A 230 -6.94 7.53 17.38
CA TRP A 230 -5.75 6.68 17.61
C TRP A 230 -6.06 5.45 18.47
N ARG A 231 -6.76 5.63 19.60
CA ARG A 231 -7.13 4.50 20.47
C ARG A 231 -8.08 3.53 19.76
N SER A 232 -9.07 4.06 19.05
CA SER A 232 -10.06 3.25 18.32
C SER A 232 -9.40 2.43 17.21
N LEU A 233 -8.49 3.00 16.41
CA LEU A 233 -7.72 2.28 15.40
C LEU A 233 -7.04 1.05 15.99
N ARG A 234 -6.31 1.23 17.10
CA ARG A 234 -5.57 0.14 17.76
C ARG A 234 -6.50 -0.92 18.36
N GLU A 235 -7.57 -0.50 19.03
CA GLU A 235 -8.55 -1.42 19.62
C GLU A 235 -9.27 -2.23 18.54
N GLU A 236 -9.64 -1.60 17.43
CA GLU A 236 -10.28 -2.25 16.30
C GLU A 236 -9.33 -3.23 15.62
N ALA A 237 -8.08 -2.84 15.35
CA ALA A 237 -7.06 -3.73 14.79
C ALA A 237 -6.86 -4.98 15.66
N ARG A 238 -6.71 -4.80 16.98
CA ARG A 238 -6.58 -5.92 17.94
C ARG A 238 -7.81 -6.84 17.90
N ARG A 239 -9.02 -6.28 17.87
CA ARG A 239 -10.27 -7.04 17.80
C ARG A 239 -10.35 -7.86 16.51
N LEU A 240 -10.02 -7.26 15.36
CA LEU A 240 -10.05 -7.92 14.06
C LEU A 240 -8.98 -9.03 13.97
N ASN A 241 -7.77 -8.77 14.46
CA ASN A 241 -6.70 -9.76 14.54
C ASN A 241 -7.09 -10.95 15.43
N ALA A 242 -7.66 -10.68 16.61
CA ALA A 242 -8.13 -11.72 17.53
C ALA A 242 -9.30 -12.55 16.95
N ALA A 243 -10.15 -11.94 16.13
CA ALA A 243 -11.24 -12.62 15.44
C ALA A 243 -10.79 -13.40 14.18
N GLY A 244 -9.54 -13.22 13.72
CA GLY A 244 -9.06 -13.82 12.48
C GLY A 244 -9.81 -13.29 11.24
N ALA A 245 -10.19 -12.01 11.23
CA ALA A 245 -11.07 -11.43 10.21
C ALA A 245 -10.44 -11.28 8.81
N GLY A 246 -9.18 -11.67 8.62
CA GLY A 246 -8.45 -11.53 7.36
C GLY A 246 -6.95 -11.46 7.58
N ALA A 247 -6.27 -10.57 6.86
CA ALA A 247 -4.85 -10.31 7.03
C ALA A 247 -4.58 -9.69 8.41
N TRP A 248 -3.43 -10.00 8.99
CA TRP A 248 -3.00 -9.39 10.25
C TRP A 248 -2.75 -7.89 10.07
N LEU A 249 -3.42 -7.06 10.85
CA LEU A 249 -3.29 -5.61 10.82
C LEU A 249 -2.23 -5.17 11.82
N LEU A 250 -1.12 -4.60 11.34
CA LEU A 250 -0.10 -3.98 12.16
C LEU A 250 -0.41 -2.48 12.31
N PRO A 251 -0.87 -2.02 13.48
CA PRO A 251 -1.19 -0.61 13.67
C PRO A 251 0.06 0.27 13.63
N GLY A 252 -0.06 1.42 12.97
CA GLY A 252 0.96 2.45 12.85
C GLY A 252 0.33 3.80 12.49
N GLU A 253 1.18 4.76 12.17
CA GLU A 253 0.81 6.10 11.72
C GLU A 253 1.84 6.61 10.71
N GLU A 254 1.42 7.49 9.81
CA GLU A 254 2.32 8.27 8.96
C GLU A 254 2.55 9.65 9.58
N VAL A 255 3.74 9.85 10.14
CA VAL A 255 4.12 11.08 10.83
C VAL A 255 4.76 12.06 9.85
N SER A 256 4.18 13.24 9.77
CA SER A 256 4.81 14.39 9.11
C SER A 256 5.84 15.04 10.02
N CYS A 257 7.11 14.93 9.65
CA CYS A 257 8.25 15.39 10.44
C CYS A 257 9.24 16.22 9.61
N GLY A 258 10.06 17.03 10.27
CA GLY A 258 10.97 17.96 9.59
C GLY A 258 12.27 17.28 9.19
N GLY A 259 12.58 17.27 7.89
CA GLY A 259 13.90 16.89 7.39
C GLY A 259 14.99 17.91 7.76
N VAL A 260 16.24 17.60 7.39
CA VAL A 260 17.39 18.49 7.63
C VAL A 260 17.26 19.86 6.99
N ASP A 261 16.47 19.98 5.92
CA ASP A 261 16.20 21.23 5.22
C ASP A 261 14.96 21.97 5.76
N GLY A 262 14.35 21.48 6.85
CA GLY A 262 13.18 22.06 7.50
C GLY A 262 11.84 21.81 6.81
N HIS A 263 11.82 21.05 5.71
CA HIS A 263 10.60 20.67 5.02
C HIS A 263 10.00 19.39 5.61
N ASN A 264 8.69 19.22 5.45
CA ASN A 264 7.97 18.03 5.86
C ASN A 264 8.40 16.82 5.01
N LEU A 265 8.71 15.74 5.73
CA LEU A 265 8.93 14.38 5.26
C LEU A 265 7.85 13.49 5.86
N HIS A 266 7.51 12.45 5.12
CA HIS A 266 6.60 11.41 5.60
C HIS A 266 7.37 10.21 6.14
N LEU A 267 7.08 9.86 7.39
CA LEU A 267 7.71 8.75 8.11
C LEU A 267 6.65 7.76 8.57
N LEU A 268 6.72 6.52 8.10
CA LEU A 268 5.89 5.43 8.59
C LEU A 268 6.43 4.98 9.95
N VAL A 269 5.59 5.06 10.97
CA VAL A 269 5.89 4.58 12.32
C VAL A 269 4.98 3.39 12.62
N LEU A 270 5.56 2.21 12.78
CA LEU A 270 4.82 0.96 12.91
C LEU A 270 5.00 0.38 14.30
N GLY A 271 3.91 -0.10 14.91
CA GLY A 271 3.93 -0.82 16.19
C GLY A 271 4.28 0.02 17.41
N HIS A 272 4.53 1.32 17.27
CA HIS A 272 4.78 2.21 18.41
C HIS A 272 3.51 2.39 19.25
N GLU A 273 3.61 2.37 20.58
CA GLU A 273 2.43 2.38 21.46
C GLU A 273 1.82 3.77 21.65
N SER A 274 2.67 4.78 21.66
CA SER A 274 2.27 6.17 21.85
C SER A 274 1.99 6.81 20.50
N PHE A 275 1.10 7.78 20.49
CA PHE A 275 0.85 8.64 19.34
C PHE A 275 1.98 9.67 19.19
N LEU A 276 2.40 9.93 17.96
CA LEU A 276 3.42 10.92 17.60
C LEU A 276 2.80 12.03 16.75
N PRO A 277 2.68 13.27 17.25
CA PRO A 277 2.02 14.32 16.51
C PRO A 277 2.88 14.77 15.32
N GLY A 278 2.23 14.98 14.18
CA GLY A 278 2.86 15.43 12.93
C GLY A 278 1.86 16.17 12.07
N VAL A 279 1.65 17.47 12.34
CA VAL A 279 0.59 18.30 11.71
C VAL A 279 1.10 19.16 10.56
N GLY A 280 2.39 19.03 10.21
CA GLY A 280 3.09 19.98 9.36
C GLY A 280 2.53 20.13 7.95
N ASP A 281 1.74 19.18 7.46
CA ASP A 281 1.23 19.19 6.10
C ASP A 281 -0.22 18.72 5.95
N GLY A 282 -0.97 18.58 7.05
CA GLY A 282 -2.36 18.10 7.04
C GLY A 282 -3.40 19.10 6.50
N GLY A 283 -2.97 20.27 6.01
CA GLY A 283 -3.89 21.25 5.38
C GLY A 283 -4.90 21.93 6.32
N GLU A 284 -5.09 21.43 7.55
CA GLU A 284 -5.97 22.00 8.59
C GLU A 284 -5.61 23.44 8.94
N ARG A 285 -4.30 23.75 8.94
CA ARG A 285 -3.76 25.07 9.29
C ARG A 285 -3.07 25.69 8.08
N TRP A 286 -3.88 26.25 7.19
CA TRP A 286 -3.43 26.91 5.96
C TRP A 286 -2.19 27.78 6.19
N PHE A 287 -1.11 27.49 5.45
CA PHE A 287 0.19 28.18 5.48
C PHE A 287 0.99 28.11 6.81
N HIS A 288 0.47 27.43 7.83
CA HIS A 288 1.22 27.08 9.05
C HIS A 288 1.72 25.63 8.95
N ASN A 289 2.52 25.38 7.92
CA ASN A 289 2.95 24.06 7.49
C ASN A 289 4.38 23.70 7.97
N ALA A 290 4.79 24.24 9.11
CA ALA A 290 6.06 23.86 9.72
C ALA A 290 5.92 22.50 10.41
N ALA A 291 6.95 21.65 10.29
CA ALA A 291 6.96 20.35 10.96
C ALA A 291 6.81 20.51 12.49
N THR A 292 6.00 19.64 13.11
CA THR A 292 5.84 19.61 14.57
C THR A 292 7.16 19.31 15.28
N PHE A 293 7.88 18.31 14.77
CA PHE A 293 9.17 17.87 15.30
C PHE A 293 10.14 17.57 14.15
N PRO A 294 11.45 17.81 14.35
CA PRO A 294 12.45 17.32 13.41
C PRO A 294 12.49 15.78 13.44
N LEU A 295 12.88 15.17 12.32
CA LEU A 295 13.00 13.72 12.14
C LEU A 295 13.77 13.06 13.30
N THR A 296 14.89 13.65 13.72
CA THR A 296 15.73 13.12 14.79
C THR A 296 15.01 13.02 16.14
N GLU A 297 14.12 13.96 16.45
CA GLU A 297 13.32 13.94 17.68
C GLU A 297 12.21 12.89 17.60
N VAL A 298 11.57 12.73 16.43
CA VAL A 298 10.57 11.66 16.21
C VAL A 298 11.23 10.29 16.37
N LEU A 299 12.38 10.07 15.73
CA LEU A 299 13.13 8.81 15.84
C LEU A 299 13.56 8.50 17.29
N ARG A 300 13.99 9.51 18.05
CA ARG A 300 14.34 9.36 19.47
C ARG A 300 13.16 8.92 20.34
N ARG A 301 11.94 9.35 20.00
CA ARG A 301 10.72 8.91 20.70
C ARG A 301 10.38 7.46 20.39
N ILE A 302 10.57 7.05 19.13
CA ILE A 302 10.37 5.66 18.70
C ILE A 302 11.33 4.70 19.44
N GLU A 303 12.60 5.09 19.61
CA GLU A 303 13.63 4.31 20.33
C GLU A 303 13.25 3.98 21.79
N SER A 304 12.25 4.67 22.37
CA SER A 304 11.77 4.39 23.73
C SER A 304 10.81 3.19 23.83
N GLY A 305 10.39 2.60 22.70
CA GLY A 305 9.44 1.48 22.66
C GLY A 305 9.71 0.50 21.50
N PRO A 306 8.81 -0.47 21.27
CA PRO A 306 9.00 -1.52 20.25
C PRO A 306 8.77 -1.06 18.80
N GLY A 307 8.59 0.24 18.58
CA GLY A 307 8.22 0.78 17.28
C GLY A 307 9.39 0.79 16.29
N ILE A 308 9.06 0.76 14.99
CA ILE A 308 10.04 0.91 13.91
C ILE A 308 9.66 2.07 13.00
N ALA A 309 10.63 2.57 12.25
CA ALA A 309 10.49 3.76 11.43
C ALA A 309 10.96 3.51 10.00
N TYR A 310 10.12 3.76 9.00
CA TYR A 310 10.44 3.64 7.58
C TYR A 310 10.22 4.97 6.87
N ALA A 311 11.15 5.37 6.01
CA ALA A 311 10.93 6.53 5.16
C ALA A 311 9.85 6.21 4.13
N ALA A 312 8.74 6.95 4.13
CA ALA A 312 7.67 6.79 3.16
C ALA A 312 8.11 7.38 1.81
N HIS A 313 7.95 6.59 0.74
CA HIS A 313 8.22 6.97 -0.66
C HIS A 313 9.36 8.01 -0.84
N PRO A 314 10.59 7.74 -0.35
CA PRO A 314 11.56 8.78 -0.01
C PRO A 314 12.12 9.58 -1.20
N PHE A 315 12.09 8.98 -2.39
CA PHE A 315 12.68 9.53 -3.60
C PHE A 315 11.66 9.72 -4.73
N GLU A 316 10.37 9.61 -4.42
CA GLU A 316 9.33 9.92 -5.41
C GLU A 316 9.32 11.41 -5.70
N PRO A 317 9.39 11.82 -6.98
CA PRO A 317 9.43 13.23 -7.33
C PRO A 317 8.10 13.90 -6.97
N MET A 318 8.16 14.95 -6.16
CA MET A 318 6.98 15.73 -5.80
C MET A 318 6.77 16.94 -6.72
N GLY A 319 5.50 17.26 -6.95
CA GLY A 319 5.11 18.45 -7.68
C GLY A 319 5.50 19.74 -6.99
N ARG A 320 5.88 20.75 -7.81
CA ARG A 320 6.28 22.09 -7.34
C ARG A 320 5.20 22.77 -6.49
N LEU A 321 3.92 22.57 -6.81
CA LEU A 321 2.81 23.15 -6.05
C LEU A 321 2.67 22.51 -4.66
N ASN A 322 2.85 21.19 -4.53
CA ASN A 322 2.82 20.54 -3.21
C ASN A 322 3.99 20.97 -2.32
N ARG A 323 5.17 21.10 -2.93
CA ARG A 323 6.37 21.61 -2.23
C ARG A 323 6.13 22.99 -1.62
N PHE A 324 5.44 23.88 -2.34
CA PHE A 324 5.13 25.21 -1.85
C PHE A 324 3.95 25.24 -0.87
N ALA A 325 2.83 24.59 -1.19
CA ALA A 325 1.60 24.67 -0.41
C ALA A 325 1.69 23.93 0.94
N PHE A 326 2.40 22.80 0.97
CA PHE A 326 2.49 21.91 2.14
C PHE A 326 3.89 21.86 2.76
N ASN A 327 4.82 22.70 2.29
CA ASN A 327 6.22 22.70 2.73
C ASN A 327 6.86 21.29 2.68
N ARG A 328 6.53 20.48 1.66
CA ARG A 328 7.01 19.09 1.52
C ARG A 328 8.32 19.02 0.71
N SER A 329 9.25 18.14 1.07
CA SER A 329 10.48 17.86 0.29
C SER A 329 10.75 16.36 0.18
N THR A 330 11.63 15.96 -0.73
CA THR A 330 12.07 14.56 -0.81
C THR A 330 13.20 14.31 0.18
N TRP A 331 13.34 13.07 0.64
CA TRP A 331 14.38 12.71 1.60
C TRP A 331 15.78 12.97 1.05
N SER A 332 16.63 13.62 1.85
CA SER A 332 18.04 13.84 1.53
C SER A 332 18.92 12.65 1.94
N ASP A 333 20.17 12.65 1.46
CA ASP A 333 21.17 11.66 1.90
C ASP A 333 21.47 11.76 3.41
N GLU A 334 21.25 12.93 4.03
CA GLU A 334 21.48 13.14 5.45
C GLU A 334 20.31 12.58 6.28
N ASP A 335 19.07 12.81 5.84
CA ASP A 335 17.87 12.24 6.49
C ASP A 335 17.94 10.71 6.55
N VAL A 336 18.35 10.06 5.45
CA VAL A 336 18.46 8.59 5.37
C VAL A 336 19.53 8.03 6.33
N ARG A 337 20.53 8.85 6.68
CA ARG A 337 21.58 8.50 7.65
C ARG A 337 21.14 8.68 9.11
N ALA A 338 19.97 9.26 9.37
CA ALA A 338 19.47 9.48 10.72
C ALA A 338 19.46 8.17 11.52
N ARG A 339 20.00 8.23 12.75
CA ARG A 339 19.97 7.11 13.69
C ARG A 339 18.52 6.82 14.09
N GLY A 340 18.15 5.55 14.17
CA GLY A 340 16.79 5.12 14.48
C GLY A 340 15.89 4.91 13.25
N LEU A 341 16.29 5.37 12.06
CA LEU A 341 15.61 5.01 10.81
C LEU A 341 15.90 3.55 10.47
N HIS A 342 14.86 2.72 10.36
CA HIS A 342 15.01 1.28 10.14
C HIS A 342 15.13 0.97 8.66
N GLY A 343 14.23 1.45 7.81
CA GLY A 343 14.25 1.13 6.38
C GLY A 343 13.62 2.19 5.47
N LEU A 344 13.48 1.83 4.19
CA LEU A 344 13.00 2.70 3.12
C LEU A 344 11.87 2.03 2.33
N GLN A 345 10.71 2.67 2.20
CA GLN A 345 9.66 2.24 1.27
C GLN A 345 10.05 2.66 -0.16
N LEU A 346 10.97 1.93 -0.79
CA LEU A 346 11.46 2.27 -2.12
C LEU A 346 10.47 2.01 -3.25
N TRP A 347 9.53 1.08 -3.03
CA TRP A 347 8.55 0.72 -4.05
C TRP A 347 7.14 1.08 -3.58
N ASN A 348 6.72 2.29 -3.93
CA ASN A 348 5.36 2.75 -3.70
C ASN A 348 4.49 2.47 -4.93
N ARG A 349 3.23 2.07 -4.74
CA ARG A 349 2.19 1.95 -5.80
C ARG A 349 2.54 1.03 -6.98
N ALA A 350 3.50 0.14 -6.81
CA ALA A 350 4.15 -0.61 -7.89
C ALA A 350 4.75 0.27 -9.02
N ASN A 351 5.11 1.53 -8.74
CA ASN A 351 5.63 2.48 -9.74
C ASN A 351 7.07 2.11 -10.18
N PRO A 352 7.31 1.77 -11.47
CA PRO A 352 8.63 1.38 -11.96
C PRO A 352 9.66 2.51 -11.92
N ASP A 353 9.26 3.75 -12.16
CA ASP A 353 10.17 4.90 -12.18
C ASP A 353 10.66 5.26 -10.77
N ALA A 354 9.73 5.27 -9.81
CA ALA A 354 10.05 5.45 -8.41
C ALA A 354 11.03 4.37 -7.92
N LEU A 355 10.75 3.11 -8.25
CA LEU A 355 11.64 2.00 -7.89
C LEU A 355 13.03 2.17 -8.52
N ARG A 356 13.10 2.53 -9.81
CA ARG A 356 14.37 2.72 -10.51
C ARG A 356 15.22 3.80 -9.84
N ILE A 357 14.64 4.95 -9.54
CA ILE A 357 15.32 6.05 -8.85
C ILE A 357 15.76 5.60 -7.45
N GLY A 358 14.85 4.97 -6.69
CA GLY A 358 15.13 4.51 -5.34
C GLY A 358 16.23 3.44 -5.28
N LEU A 359 16.23 2.51 -6.22
CA LEU A 359 17.23 1.44 -6.33
C LEU A 359 18.64 1.99 -6.56
N GLU A 360 18.81 3.00 -7.43
CA GLU A 360 20.11 3.62 -7.66
C GLU A 360 20.62 4.38 -6.41
N ARG A 361 19.73 5.07 -5.69
CA ARG A 361 20.05 5.74 -4.43
C ARG A 361 20.43 4.71 -3.36
N TRP A 362 19.68 3.62 -3.27
CA TRP A 362 19.93 2.54 -2.33
C TRP A 362 21.27 1.85 -2.56
N LYS A 363 21.63 1.54 -3.80
CA LYS A 363 22.98 1.02 -4.15
C LYS A 363 24.08 1.97 -3.66
N THR A 364 23.88 3.28 -3.81
CA THR A 364 24.82 4.29 -3.32
C THR A 364 24.93 4.27 -1.79
N PHE A 365 23.82 4.07 -1.07
CA PHE A 365 23.84 3.92 0.39
C PHE A 365 24.56 2.65 0.83
N LEU A 366 24.27 1.50 0.20
CA LEU A 366 24.96 0.25 0.46
C LEU A 366 26.48 0.37 0.22
N ALA A 367 26.89 1.01 -0.88
CA ALA A 367 28.29 1.28 -1.18
C ALA A 367 28.96 2.18 -0.15
N ARG A 368 28.21 3.01 0.58
CA ARG A 368 28.71 3.83 1.69
C ARG A 368 28.63 3.12 3.05
N GLY A 369 28.27 1.84 3.08
CA GLY A 369 28.10 1.04 4.30
C GLY A 369 26.81 1.32 5.06
N LEU A 370 25.87 2.07 4.48
CA LEU A 370 24.59 2.40 5.10
C LEU A 370 23.58 1.28 4.81
N ARG A 371 23.18 0.59 5.87
CA ARG A 371 22.32 -0.60 5.82
C ARG A 371 20.89 -0.20 6.12
N ARG A 372 20.13 0.06 5.08
CA ARG A 372 18.69 0.34 5.16
C ARG A 372 17.95 -0.73 4.35
N PRO A 373 17.23 -1.65 4.98
CA PRO A 373 16.36 -2.57 4.27
C PRO A 373 15.31 -1.81 3.48
N ILE A 374 14.94 -2.38 2.34
CA ILE A 374 13.91 -1.84 1.47
C ILE A 374 12.58 -2.55 1.73
N ALA A 375 11.50 -1.83 1.51
CA ALA A 375 10.14 -2.32 1.60
C ALA A 375 9.28 -1.71 0.48
N ALA A 376 8.09 -2.28 0.33
CA ALA A 376 7.07 -1.86 -0.60
C ALA A 376 5.72 -1.69 0.11
N GLY A 377 4.95 -0.73 -0.36
CA GLY A 377 3.59 -0.44 0.09
C GLY A 377 2.85 0.34 -0.99
N ASN A 378 1.55 0.53 -0.85
CA ASN A 378 0.76 1.11 -1.93
C ASN A 378 0.20 2.49 -1.66
N ASP A 379 0.28 2.98 -0.42
CA ASP A 379 -0.19 4.32 -0.05
C ASP A 379 -1.65 4.47 -0.52
N ALA A 380 -2.46 3.46 -0.16
CA ALA A 380 -3.79 3.24 -0.70
C ALA A 380 -4.86 3.80 0.24
N HIS A 381 -5.72 4.67 -0.31
CA HIS A 381 -6.84 5.34 0.39
C HIS A 381 -8.18 4.69 0.07
N GLY A 382 -8.28 3.37 0.30
CA GLY A 382 -9.46 2.59 -0.10
C GLY A 382 -9.57 2.30 -1.59
N SER A 383 -8.47 2.49 -2.33
CA SER A 383 -8.32 2.15 -3.74
C SER A 383 -8.06 0.66 -3.90
N PHE A 384 -9.11 -0.14 -4.13
CA PHE A 384 -8.98 -1.60 -4.30
C PHE A 384 -8.87 -2.00 -5.78
N ALA A 385 -9.97 -2.14 -6.53
CA ALA A 385 -9.88 -2.41 -7.97
C ALA A 385 -9.79 -1.13 -8.81
N LEU A 386 -10.15 0.02 -8.23
CA LEU A 386 -10.19 1.31 -8.91
C LEU A 386 -9.74 2.43 -7.95
N GLY A 387 -8.67 3.12 -8.31
CA GLY A 387 -8.22 4.33 -7.63
C GLY A 387 -9.11 5.52 -8.00
N ARG A 388 -9.43 6.34 -7.01
CA ARG A 388 -10.33 7.49 -7.12
C ARG A 388 -9.68 8.69 -6.49
N SER A 389 -9.52 9.77 -7.25
CA SER A 389 -8.82 10.93 -6.75
C SER A 389 -9.29 12.26 -7.31
N ILE A 390 -8.83 13.35 -6.70
CA ILE A 390 -8.99 14.72 -7.17
C ILE A 390 -7.93 14.96 -8.25
N ALA A 391 -8.39 15.28 -9.46
CA ALA A 391 -7.51 15.73 -10.53
C ALA A 391 -7.19 17.22 -10.39
N LEU A 392 -8.23 18.03 -10.11
CA LEU A 392 -8.12 19.45 -9.82
C LEU A 392 -9.05 19.80 -8.64
N PRO A 393 -8.52 20.38 -7.55
CA PRO A 393 -9.30 20.74 -6.37
C PRO A 393 -10.53 21.55 -6.75
N PHE A 394 -11.68 21.18 -6.18
CA PHE A 394 -12.99 21.80 -6.41
C PHE A 394 -13.55 21.72 -7.84
N LEU A 395 -12.80 21.19 -8.81
CA LEU A 395 -13.15 21.22 -10.24
C LEU A 395 -13.41 19.84 -10.83
N SER A 396 -12.49 18.88 -10.65
CA SER A 396 -12.56 17.58 -11.34
C SER A 396 -11.94 16.44 -10.55
N LEU A 397 -12.43 15.23 -10.86
CA LEU A 397 -11.92 13.97 -10.32
C LEU A 397 -11.18 13.18 -11.40
N SER A 398 -10.16 12.45 -11.00
CA SER A 398 -9.47 11.40 -11.75
C SER A 398 -9.83 10.02 -11.22
N TRP A 399 -9.61 9.01 -12.06
CA TRP A 399 -9.60 7.62 -11.67
C TRP A 399 -8.45 6.94 -12.38
N GLY A 400 -7.97 5.84 -11.81
CA GLY A 400 -6.93 5.04 -12.46
C GLY A 400 -6.56 3.81 -11.65
N LYS A 401 -5.37 3.27 -11.95
CA LYS A 401 -4.80 2.10 -11.27
C LYS A 401 -3.60 2.47 -10.41
N GLU A 402 -3.51 3.73 -10.03
CA GLU A 402 -2.56 4.23 -9.05
C GLU A 402 -3.04 3.83 -7.63
N GLN A 403 -2.10 3.64 -6.69
CA GLN A 403 -2.40 3.34 -5.27
C GLN A 403 -3.31 2.13 -5.03
N ILE A 404 -3.28 1.14 -5.93
CA ILE A 404 -4.06 -0.07 -5.75
C ILE A 404 -3.49 -0.87 -4.58
N TYR A 405 -4.33 -1.09 -3.58
CA TYR A 405 -3.99 -1.82 -2.37
C TYR A 405 -3.48 -3.24 -2.67
N ALA A 406 -2.44 -3.68 -1.94
CA ALA A 406 -1.80 -4.98 -2.07
C ALA A 406 -1.17 -5.29 -3.45
N ASN A 407 -0.91 -4.28 -4.29
CA ASN A 407 -0.27 -4.44 -5.59
C ASN A 407 1.25 -4.66 -5.46
N ALA A 408 1.98 -3.68 -4.92
CA ALA A 408 3.36 -3.87 -4.45
C ALA A 408 3.34 -4.43 -3.02
N ARG A 409 4.25 -5.36 -2.71
CA ARG A 409 4.26 -6.11 -1.46
C ARG A 409 5.64 -6.20 -0.85
N THR A 410 5.67 -6.17 0.47
CA THR A 410 6.80 -6.59 1.28
C THR A 410 6.56 -8.02 1.75
N LEU A 411 7.41 -8.95 1.33
CA LEU A 411 7.39 -10.33 1.82
C LEU A 411 8.36 -10.44 2.98
N LEU A 412 7.87 -10.93 4.12
CA LEU A 412 8.63 -11.07 5.35
C LEU A 412 8.90 -12.53 5.67
N ARG A 413 10.13 -12.82 6.12
CA ARG A 413 10.46 -14.10 6.74
C ARG A 413 10.01 -14.11 8.20
N ILE A 414 8.95 -14.86 8.47
CA ILE A 414 8.40 -15.05 9.82
C ILE A 414 8.91 -16.38 10.38
N ARG A 415 9.76 -16.33 11.41
CA ARG A 415 10.35 -17.52 12.05
C ARG A 415 9.44 -18.15 13.09
N GLU A 416 8.56 -17.36 13.68
CA GLU A 416 7.60 -17.75 14.72
C GLU A 416 6.16 -17.70 14.20
N SER A 417 5.17 -17.55 15.08
CA SER A 417 3.80 -17.24 14.68
C SER A 417 3.67 -15.80 14.20
N LEU A 418 2.81 -15.58 13.21
CA LEU A 418 2.46 -14.23 12.74
C LEU A 418 1.86 -13.40 13.89
N GLY A 419 2.35 -12.19 14.05
CA GLY A 419 1.91 -11.22 15.05
C GLY A 419 2.82 -9.99 15.06
N ASP A 420 2.41 -8.93 15.77
CA ASP A 420 3.10 -7.63 15.80
C ASP A 420 4.61 -7.77 16.02
N GLY A 421 5.03 -8.48 17.08
CA GLY A 421 6.45 -8.66 17.41
C GLY A 421 7.24 -9.33 16.28
N SER A 422 6.70 -10.39 15.68
CA SER A 422 7.36 -11.12 14.57
C SER A 422 7.46 -10.29 13.29
N LEU A 423 6.46 -9.43 13.02
CA LEU A 423 6.45 -8.51 11.88
C LEU A 423 7.49 -7.40 12.07
N LEU A 424 7.47 -6.76 13.24
CA LEU A 424 8.40 -5.68 13.60
C LEU A 424 9.85 -6.17 13.60
N ASP A 425 10.12 -7.35 14.17
CA ASP A 425 11.45 -7.96 14.16
C ASP A 425 11.93 -8.29 12.74
N ALA A 426 11.05 -8.84 11.88
CA ALA A 426 11.40 -9.14 10.48
C ALA A 426 11.69 -7.87 9.66
N LEU A 427 10.90 -6.81 9.85
CA LEU A 427 11.10 -5.52 9.22
C LEU A 427 12.41 -4.87 9.70
N ALA A 428 12.60 -4.76 11.02
CA ALA A 428 13.80 -4.16 11.61
C ALA A 428 15.09 -4.86 11.16
N ALA A 429 15.08 -6.19 11.10
CA ALA A 429 16.22 -6.98 10.65
C ALA A 429 16.39 -7.01 9.12
N GLY A 430 15.42 -6.51 8.36
CA GLY A 430 15.47 -6.54 6.89
C GLY A 430 15.32 -7.94 6.30
N ARG A 431 14.65 -8.86 7.02
CA ARG A 431 14.42 -10.24 6.56
C ARG A 431 13.26 -10.29 5.58
N SER A 432 13.47 -9.63 4.44
CA SER A 432 12.40 -9.36 3.49
C SER A 432 12.82 -9.28 2.04
N SER A 433 11.83 -9.35 1.16
CA SER A 433 11.93 -9.00 -0.26
C SER A 433 10.77 -8.11 -0.65
N VAL A 434 10.95 -7.32 -1.71
CA VAL A 434 9.89 -6.48 -2.28
C VAL A 434 9.50 -7.01 -3.65
N THR A 435 8.21 -6.99 -3.99
CA THR A 435 7.72 -7.50 -5.26
C THR A 435 6.37 -6.90 -5.68
N ASN A 436 6.04 -6.99 -6.97
CA ASN A 436 4.70 -6.83 -7.50
C ASN A 436 4.08 -8.16 -7.99
N GLY A 437 4.65 -9.31 -7.62
CA GLY A 437 4.16 -10.62 -8.08
C GLY A 437 5.07 -11.79 -7.71
N PRO A 438 6.28 -11.89 -8.31
CA PRO A 438 7.12 -13.06 -8.14
C PRO A 438 7.78 -13.15 -6.75
N PHE A 439 8.12 -14.36 -6.34
CA PHE A 439 8.84 -14.62 -5.11
C PHE A 439 10.35 -14.65 -5.36
N LEU A 440 11.12 -14.00 -4.49
CA LEU A 440 12.57 -14.09 -4.48
C LEU A 440 13.07 -14.30 -3.05
N SER A 441 13.94 -15.29 -2.90
CA SER A 441 14.71 -15.54 -1.67
C SER A 441 16.21 -15.56 -1.96
N LEU A 442 16.97 -15.10 -0.98
CA LEU A 442 18.42 -15.11 -0.97
C LEU A 442 18.89 -15.76 0.33
N GLU A 443 19.77 -16.74 0.20
CA GLU A 443 20.31 -17.56 1.28
C GLU A 443 21.84 -17.65 1.16
N ALA A 444 22.53 -17.72 2.28
CA ALA A 444 23.94 -18.05 2.37
C ALA A 444 24.11 -19.26 3.31
N LEU A 445 24.79 -20.29 2.84
CA LEU A 445 25.16 -21.45 3.63
C LEU A 445 26.62 -21.31 4.02
N GLN A 446 26.90 -21.15 5.31
CA GLN A 446 28.24 -21.03 5.85
C GLN A 446 28.39 -22.02 7.00
N ALA A 447 29.28 -23.00 6.83
CA ALA A 447 29.32 -24.21 7.65
C ALA A 447 27.93 -24.88 7.69
N ASP A 448 27.35 -25.10 8.88
CA ASP A 448 26.06 -25.77 9.07
C ASP A 448 24.89 -24.78 9.29
N ALA A 449 25.12 -23.48 9.12
CA ALA A 449 24.11 -22.43 9.33
C ALA A 449 23.58 -21.86 8.00
N ILE A 450 22.28 -21.58 7.98
CA ILE A 450 21.59 -20.88 6.89
C ILE A 450 21.32 -19.45 7.34
N PHE A 451 21.81 -18.50 6.55
CA PHE A 451 21.56 -17.08 6.70
C PHE A 451 20.66 -16.62 5.56
N GLU A 452 19.66 -15.80 5.85
CA GLU A 452 18.72 -15.26 4.86
C GLU A 452 18.93 -13.75 4.69
N SER A 453 18.22 -13.12 3.75
CA SER A 453 18.15 -11.65 3.62
C SER A 453 18.08 -10.97 4.99
N GLY A 454 18.84 -9.89 5.17
CA GLY A 454 18.94 -9.16 6.43
C GLY A 454 20.00 -9.68 7.40
N ASP A 455 20.36 -10.96 7.33
CA ASP A 455 21.36 -11.56 8.21
C ASP A 455 22.80 -11.13 7.82
N ARG A 456 23.75 -11.45 8.72
CA ARG A 456 25.20 -11.27 8.50
C ARG A 456 25.92 -12.61 8.55
N ILE A 457 26.77 -12.87 7.56
CA ILE A 457 27.71 -14.00 7.55
C ILE A 457 29.10 -13.58 8.01
N ALA A 458 29.89 -14.51 8.53
CA ALA A 458 31.24 -14.21 8.99
C ALA A 458 32.18 -13.94 7.80
N PRO A 459 33.07 -12.95 7.87
CA PRO A 459 34.14 -12.79 6.89
C PRO A 459 35.11 -13.99 6.96
N ASP A 460 35.90 -14.18 5.90
CA ASP A 460 36.99 -15.18 5.82
C ASP A 460 36.58 -16.67 5.94
N ARG A 461 35.29 -16.99 5.99
CA ARG A 461 34.77 -18.36 5.92
C ARG A 461 33.99 -18.58 4.63
N PRO A 462 34.25 -19.63 3.84
CA PRO A 462 33.52 -19.86 2.59
C PRO A 462 32.01 -19.93 2.82
N ALA A 463 31.24 -19.34 1.90
CA ALA A 463 29.80 -19.49 1.91
C ALA A 463 29.26 -19.82 0.51
N THR A 464 28.31 -20.74 0.45
CA THR A 464 27.53 -20.99 -0.77
C THR A 464 26.34 -20.06 -0.78
N ILE A 465 26.29 -19.17 -1.77
CA ILE A 465 25.19 -18.22 -1.94
C ILE A 465 24.16 -18.84 -2.87
N ARG A 466 22.88 -18.82 -2.48
CA ARG A 466 21.75 -19.33 -3.25
C ARG A 466 20.67 -18.28 -3.39
N ALA A 467 20.32 -17.95 -4.62
CA ALA A 467 19.10 -17.19 -4.92
C ALA A 467 18.09 -18.10 -5.61
N ARG A 468 16.83 -18.02 -5.18
CA ARG A 468 15.72 -18.78 -5.77
C ARG A 468 14.56 -17.86 -6.08
N GLY A 469 14.19 -17.82 -7.36
CA GLY A 469 13.03 -17.11 -7.87
C GLY A 469 11.89 -18.07 -8.20
N ARG A 470 10.65 -17.65 -7.96
CA ARG A 470 9.44 -18.36 -8.37
C ARG A 470 8.41 -17.38 -8.89
N SER A 471 7.66 -17.79 -9.90
CA SER A 471 6.55 -16.99 -10.42
C SER A 471 5.47 -17.89 -11.01
N THR A 472 4.31 -17.30 -11.28
CA THR A 472 3.17 -17.98 -11.90
C THR A 472 2.88 -17.36 -13.26
N ALA A 473 1.99 -17.98 -14.04
CA ALA A 473 1.59 -17.41 -15.33
C ALA A 473 0.95 -16.02 -15.21
N GLU A 474 0.39 -15.70 -14.04
CA GLU A 474 -0.18 -14.38 -13.72
C GLU A 474 0.88 -13.28 -13.79
N PHE A 475 2.03 -13.48 -13.15
CA PHE A 475 3.10 -12.48 -13.02
C PHE A 475 4.21 -12.62 -14.08
N GLY A 476 4.00 -13.50 -15.07
CA GLY A 476 4.99 -13.85 -16.07
C GLY A 476 5.96 -14.94 -15.61
N ARG A 477 6.60 -15.62 -16.56
CA ARG A 477 7.59 -16.64 -16.24
C ARG A 477 8.92 -15.97 -15.84
N PRO A 478 9.68 -16.54 -14.89
CA PRO A 478 11.03 -16.07 -14.62
C PRO A 478 11.85 -15.98 -15.90
N SER A 479 12.40 -14.80 -16.18
CA SER A 479 13.20 -14.52 -17.38
C SER A 479 14.67 -14.31 -17.03
N SER A 480 14.95 -13.62 -15.93
CA SER A 480 16.31 -13.46 -15.40
C SER A 480 16.34 -13.43 -13.88
N LEU A 481 17.39 -14.04 -13.32
CA LEU A 481 17.75 -13.94 -11.92
C LEU A 481 19.21 -13.51 -11.84
N VAL A 482 19.48 -12.39 -11.19
CA VAL A 482 20.84 -11.83 -11.08
C VAL A 482 21.19 -11.66 -9.61
N VAL A 483 22.34 -12.19 -9.21
CA VAL A 483 22.91 -12.04 -7.89
C VAL A 483 24.10 -11.09 -7.97
N HIS A 484 24.04 -10.02 -7.19
CA HIS A 484 25.05 -8.98 -7.13
C HIS A 484 25.88 -9.13 -5.87
N LEU A 485 27.20 -9.02 -6.02
CA LEU A 485 28.16 -8.90 -4.92
C LEU A 485 28.64 -7.45 -4.86
N GLY A 486 28.37 -6.80 -3.74
CA GLY A 486 28.74 -5.43 -3.45
C GLY A 486 29.80 -5.29 -2.38
N MET A 487 30.63 -4.27 -2.54
CA MET A 487 31.75 -3.94 -1.67
C MET A 487 31.64 -2.49 -1.23
N GLU A 488 31.78 -2.25 0.07
CA GLU A 488 31.82 -0.89 0.61
C GLU A 488 32.98 -0.10 -0.04
N GLY A 489 32.69 1.10 -0.53
CA GLY A 489 33.62 1.97 -1.25
C GLY A 489 33.85 1.63 -2.72
N ARG A 490 33.34 0.51 -3.25
CA ARG A 490 33.62 0.06 -4.64
C ARG A 490 32.38 -0.20 -5.50
N GLY A 491 31.19 -0.28 -4.91
CA GLY A 491 29.96 -0.59 -5.62
C GLY A 491 29.74 -2.09 -5.79
N GLU A 492 28.92 -2.50 -6.76
CA GLU A 492 28.52 -3.89 -6.96
C GLU A 492 28.81 -4.41 -8.37
N ARG A 493 29.01 -5.72 -8.46
CA ARG A 493 29.18 -6.48 -9.72
C ARG A 493 28.26 -7.69 -9.74
N VAL A 494 27.97 -8.20 -10.93
CA VAL A 494 27.27 -9.48 -11.07
C VAL A 494 28.20 -10.61 -10.59
N ALA A 495 27.69 -11.42 -9.67
CA ALA A 495 28.39 -12.59 -9.12
C ALA A 495 27.87 -13.89 -9.71
N ALA A 496 26.56 -13.97 -9.92
CA ALA A 496 25.91 -15.07 -10.62
C ALA A 496 24.69 -14.54 -11.39
N ALA A 497 24.35 -15.20 -12.49
CA ALA A 497 23.13 -14.92 -13.23
C ALA A 497 22.58 -16.23 -13.79
N ALA A 498 21.26 -16.31 -13.89
CA ALA A 498 20.55 -17.37 -14.56
C ALA A 498 19.50 -16.76 -15.49
N THR A 499 19.30 -17.43 -16.64
CA THR A 499 18.24 -17.11 -17.59
C THR A 499 17.15 -18.15 -17.46
N GLY A 500 15.89 -17.72 -17.55
CA GLY A 500 14.75 -18.63 -17.47
C GLY A 500 14.73 -19.65 -18.60
N ASP A 501 14.42 -20.90 -18.28
CA ASP A 501 14.20 -22.00 -19.22
C ASP A 501 12.70 -22.18 -19.56
N GLY A 502 11.87 -21.23 -19.12
CA GLY A 502 10.42 -21.29 -19.24
C GLY A 502 9.74 -22.12 -18.14
N CYS A 503 10.44 -22.63 -17.13
CA CYS A 503 9.79 -23.21 -15.95
C CYS A 503 9.33 -22.12 -14.97
N GLY A 504 8.54 -22.50 -13.95
CA GLY A 504 8.02 -21.57 -12.93
C GLY A 504 9.03 -21.17 -11.86
N GLU A 505 10.25 -21.70 -11.91
CA GLU A 505 11.33 -21.42 -10.95
C GLU A 505 12.61 -21.00 -11.68
N ILE A 506 13.51 -20.31 -10.97
CA ILE A 506 14.86 -20.03 -11.47
C ILE A 506 15.82 -20.00 -10.29
N ARG A 507 17.06 -20.44 -10.49
CA ARG A 507 18.04 -20.55 -9.41
C ARG A 507 19.40 -20.08 -9.88
N ALA A 508 20.12 -19.38 -9.01
CA ALA A 508 21.50 -19.00 -9.21
C ALA A 508 22.27 -19.34 -7.93
N GLU A 509 23.43 -19.96 -8.09
CA GLU A 509 24.28 -20.41 -6.98
C GLU A 509 25.75 -20.18 -7.31
N PHE A 510 26.53 -19.74 -6.33
CA PHE A 510 27.98 -19.63 -6.45
C PHE A 510 28.65 -19.77 -5.09
N LEU A 511 29.92 -20.15 -5.09
CA LEU A 511 30.78 -20.18 -3.91
C LEU A 511 31.45 -18.81 -3.75
N LEU A 512 31.33 -18.20 -2.58
CA LEU A 512 32.05 -16.99 -2.21
C LEU A 512 33.24 -17.34 -1.31
N GLU A 513 34.45 -17.27 -1.87
CA GLU A 513 35.70 -17.53 -1.17
C GLU A 513 36.87 -16.73 -1.79
N PRO A 514 37.66 -15.98 -0.99
CA PRO A 514 37.38 -15.61 0.40
C PRO A 514 36.21 -14.62 0.49
N ILE A 515 35.48 -14.63 1.61
CA ILE A 515 34.46 -13.60 1.88
C ILE A 515 35.18 -12.31 2.28
N PRO A 516 34.97 -11.19 1.58
CA PRO A 516 35.60 -9.93 1.93
C PRO A 516 35.19 -9.42 3.32
N ALA A 517 35.95 -8.49 3.89
CA ALA A 517 35.70 -8.01 5.25
C ALA A 517 34.39 -7.21 5.40
N ARG A 518 33.98 -6.45 4.36
CA ARG A 518 32.80 -5.58 4.39
C ARG A 518 32.11 -5.52 3.03
N GLY A 519 30.84 -5.90 2.99
CA GLY A 519 30.06 -5.83 1.76
C GLY A 519 28.65 -6.39 1.91
N TRP A 520 28.03 -6.66 0.77
CA TRP A 520 26.67 -7.19 0.71
C TRP A 520 26.48 -8.09 -0.51
N ILE A 521 25.50 -8.98 -0.42
CA ILE A 521 24.96 -9.72 -1.56
C ILE A 521 23.48 -9.39 -1.67
N ARG A 522 23.01 -9.03 -2.87
CA ARG A 522 21.56 -8.86 -3.14
C ARG A 522 21.18 -9.63 -4.39
N ALA A 523 19.89 -9.88 -4.58
CA ALA A 523 19.38 -10.52 -5.79
C ALA A 523 18.21 -9.73 -6.39
N GLU A 524 18.07 -9.83 -7.71
CA GLU A 524 16.91 -9.35 -8.47
C GLU A 524 16.36 -10.43 -9.38
N LEU A 525 15.04 -10.50 -9.48
CA LEU A 525 14.31 -11.44 -10.31
C LEU A 525 13.37 -10.66 -11.23
N ARG A 526 13.48 -10.90 -12.53
CA ARG A 526 12.56 -10.37 -13.53
C ARG A 526 11.74 -11.50 -14.13
N CYS A 527 10.48 -11.21 -14.39
CA CYS A 527 9.52 -12.10 -14.98
C CYS A 527 8.86 -11.42 -16.19
N GLY A 528 8.66 -12.16 -17.27
CA GLY A 528 8.11 -11.63 -18.50
C GLY A 528 7.28 -12.66 -19.26
N ASN A 529 6.76 -12.24 -20.41
CA ASN A 529 6.12 -13.16 -21.35
C ASN A 529 7.19 -13.98 -22.10
N PRO A 530 6.87 -15.20 -22.56
CA PRO A 530 7.75 -16.01 -23.41
C PRO A 530 8.21 -15.28 -24.69
N GLU A 531 7.41 -14.32 -25.16
CA GLU A 531 7.68 -13.50 -26.36
C GLU A 531 8.57 -12.27 -26.09
N GLY A 532 9.07 -12.09 -24.85
CA GLY A 532 10.13 -11.13 -24.52
C GLY A 532 9.78 -9.64 -24.55
N SER A 533 8.53 -9.25 -24.86
CA SER A 533 8.19 -7.85 -25.17
C SER A 533 7.75 -6.98 -23.98
N CYS A 534 7.52 -7.52 -22.78
CA CYS A 534 7.12 -6.72 -21.61
C CYS A 534 7.44 -7.43 -20.27
N GLU A 535 8.15 -6.74 -19.38
CA GLU A 535 8.33 -7.15 -17.97
C GLU A 535 6.98 -7.10 -17.25
N ARG A 536 6.60 -8.21 -16.60
CA ARG A 536 5.32 -8.33 -15.86
C ARG A 536 5.50 -8.41 -14.35
N GLY A 537 6.63 -8.94 -13.90
CA GLY A 537 6.90 -9.16 -12.49
C GLY A 537 8.36 -8.86 -12.16
N LEU A 538 8.58 -8.26 -11.01
CA LEU A 538 9.90 -7.94 -10.48
C LEU A 538 9.92 -8.25 -8.98
N ALA A 539 11.04 -8.79 -8.50
CA ALA A 539 11.30 -8.93 -7.07
C ALA A 539 12.75 -8.57 -6.76
N LEU A 540 12.97 -7.94 -5.60
CA LEU A 540 14.28 -7.60 -5.05
C LEU A 540 14.40 -8.17 -3.64
N ALA A 541 15.47 -8.90 -3.37
CA ALA A 541 15.77 -9.39 -2.02
C ALA A 541 16.61 -8.37 -1.25
N ASN A 542 16.30 -8.16 0.03
CA ASN A 542 17.20 -7.42 0.90
C ASN A 542 18.55 -8.15 1.04
N PRO A 543 19.64 -7.43 1.33
CA PRO A 543 20.96 -8.00 1.21
C PRO A 543 21.29 -8.94 2.37
N ILE A 544 22.17 -9.91 2.11
CA ILE A 544 22.98 -10.57 3.13
C ILE A 544 24.26 -9.77 3.29
N TYR A 545 24.67 -9.45 4.51
CA TYR A 545 25.86 -8.65 4.77
C TYR A 545 27.03 -9.51 5.24
N PHE A 546 28.25 -8.99 5.09
CA PHE A 546 29.45 -9.49 5.76
C PHE A 546 30.22 -8.31 6.36
#